data_AF-A0A353LZT1-F1
#
_entry.id   AF-A0A353LZT1-F1
#
_cell.length_a   1.000
_cell.length_b   1.000
_cell.length_c   1.000
_cell.angle_alpha   90.00
_cell.angle_beta   90.00
_cell.angle_gamma   90.00
#
_symmetry.space_group_name_H-M   'P 1'
#
loop_
_entity.id
_entity.type
_entity.pdbx_description
1 polymer ?
#
loop_
_entity_poly.entity_id
_entity_poly.type
_entity_poly.pdbx_seq_one_letter_code
_entity_poly.pdbx_strand_id
1 'polypeptide(L)'
;DRILMLENAWYSVISPEMCATILWRDSSRAAEAAQLLRLTPMDLLKFGIIDDVITEPLGGAHRDHAFTGMQIRSFMRRYLATIMKIPVDRLVDQRLARFRKIGQFNEQALADL
;
A
#
# COMPACT_ATOMS: atom_id res chain seq x y z
N ASP A 1 -2.94 7.09 -10.31
CA ASP A 1 -4.40 6.80 -10.27
C ASP A 1 -4.75 5.49 -9.59
N ARG A 2 -3.90 4.47 -9.74
CA ARG A 2 -4.00 3.21 -9.01
C ARG A 2 -2.64 2.88 -8.40
N ILE A 3 -2.63 2.24 -7.25
CA ILE A 3 -1.45 1.73 -6.55
C ILE A 3 -1.67 0.23 -6.36
N LEU A 4 -0.77 -0.58 -6.90
CA LEU A 4 -0.81 -2.04 -6.80
C LEU A 4 0.45 -2.49 -6.07
N MET A 5 0.36 -3.58 -5.30
CA MET A 5 1.51 -4.16 -4.61
C MET A 5 1.61 -5.66 -4.92
N LEU A 6 2.84 -6.17 -5.00
CA LEU A 6 3.06 -7.62 -5.00
C LEU A 6 2.74 -8.20 -3.62
N GLU A 7 2.26 -9.44 -3.57
CA GLU A 7 1.72 -10.07 -2.34
C GLU A 7 2.70 -10.13 -1.16
N ASN A 8 4.00 -10.24 -1.42
CA ASN A 8 5.05 -10.31 -0.40
C ASN A 8 5.86 -9.01 -0.28
N ALA A 9 5.48 -7.97 -1.03
CA ALA A 9 6.08 -6.64 -0.88
C ALA A 9 5.58 -5.96 0.39
N TRP A 10 6.32 -4.96 0.87
CA TRP A 10 5.90 -4.14 1.98
C TRP A 10 6.06 -2.66 1.66
N TYR A 11 5.22 -1.84 2.29
CA TYR A 11 5.30 -0.39 2.16
C TYR A 11 5.05 0.24 3.53
N SER A 12 6.04 1.00 4.00
CA SER A 12 6.02 1.64 5.32
C SER A 12 6.67 3.02 5.24
N VAL A 13 6.29 3.90 6.17
CA VAL A 13 6.90 5.23 6.34
C VAL A 13 8.30 5.15 6.98
N ILE A 14 8.56 4.09 7.73
CA ILE A 14 9.82 3.84 8.44
C ILE A 14 10.15 2.35 8.41
N SER A 15 11.43 1.99 8.40
CA SER A 15 11.80 0.58 8.50
C SER A 15 11.42 0.01 9.88
N PRO A 16 11.07 -1.28 9.98
CA PRO A 16 10.72 -1.89 11.26
C PRO A 16 11.84 -1.82 12.30
N GLU A 17 13.11 -1.93 11.89
CA GLU A 17 14.28 -1.86 12.76
C GLU A 17 14.43 -0.47 13.40
N MET A 18 14.21 0.58 12.59
CA MET A 18 14.27 1.96 13.06
C MET A 18 13.08 2.29 13.96
N CYS A 19 11.88 1.82 13.60
CA CYS A 19 10.71 1.92 14.48
C CYS A 19 10.97 1.25 15.83
N ALA A 20 11.57 0.06 15.81
CA ALA A 20 11.87 -0.68 17.02
C ALA A 20 12.89 0.04 17.92
N THR A 21 13.91 0.63 17.30
CA THR A 21 14.92 1.43 17.99
C THR A 21 14.32 2.69 18.63
N ILE A 22 13.41 3.38 17.94
CA ILE A 22 12.77 4.59 18.47
C ILE A 22 11.84 4.27 19.65
N LEU A 23 11.00 3.22 19.51
CA LEU A 23 9.98 2.91 20.51
C LEU A 23 10.53 2.14 21.71
N TRP A 24 11.47 1.22 21.50
CA TRP A 24 11.96 0.32 22.55
C TRP A 24 13.47 0.39 22.79
N ARG A 25 14.21 1.24 22.06
CA ARG A 25 15.70 1.30 22.11
C ARG A 25 16.35 -0.05 21.80
N ASP A 26 15.67 -0.88 21.03
CA ASP A 26 16.10 -2.24 20.71
C ASP A 26 15.68 -2.61 19.28
N SER A 27 16.66 -2.73 18.39
CA SER A 27 16.43 -3.08 16.98
C SER A 27 16.06 -4.55 16.77
N SER A 28 16.34 -5.43 17.74
CA SER A 28 15.99 -6.86 17.63
C SER A 28 14.48 -7.09 17.62
N ARG A 29 13.68 -6.12 18.08
CA ARG A 29 12.22 -6.13 18.08
C ARG A 29 11.59 -5.72 16.73
N ALA A 30 12.36 -5.73 15.64
CA ALA A 30 11.90 -5.38 14.31
C ALA A 30 10.66 -6.17 13.84
N ALA A 31 10.58 -7.47 14.17
CA ALA A 31 9.44 -8.30 13.78
C ALA A 31 8.13 -7.85 14.45
N GLU A 32 8.19 -7.45 15.72
CA GLU A 32 7.05 -6.89 16.45
C GLU A 32 6.68 -5.51 15.90
N ALA A 33 7.67 -4.67 15.61
CA ALA A 33 7.46 -3.37 14.98
C ALA A 33 6.77 -3.50 13.60
N ALA A 34 7.19 -4.47 12.78
CA ALA A 34 6.60 -4.72 11.47
C ALA A 34 5.10 -5.09 11.57
N GLN A 35 4.73 -5.90 12.56
CA GLN A 35 3.32 -6.25 12.81
C GLN A 35 2.50 -5.02 13.24
N LEU A 36 3.06 -4.17 14.10
CA LEU A 36 2.39 -2.94 14.55
C LEU A 36 2.23 -1.90 13.44
N LEU A 37 3.22 -1.80 12.55
CA LEU A 37 3.20 -0.91 11.40
C LEU A 37 2.16 -1.32 10.34
N ARG A 38 1.71 -2.58 10.34
CA ARG A 38 0.71 -3.11 9.38
C ARG A 38 1.05 -2.75 7.93
N LEU A 39 2.29 -3.10 7.56
CA LEU A 39 2.95 -2.72 6.30
C LEU A 39 2.73 -3.68 5.14
N THR A 40 1.91 -4.73 5.32
CA THR A 40 1.67 -5.76 4.31
C THR A 40 0.62 -5.31 3.29
N PRO A 41 0.60 -5.88 2.06
CA PRO A 41 -0.37 -5.48 1.04
C PRO A 41 -1.81 -5.70 1.49
N MET A 42 -2.07 -6.77 2.25
CA MET A 42 -3.41 -7.07 2.78
C MET A 42 -3.88 -6.02 3.79
N ASP A 43 -2.98 -5.50 4.62
CA ASP A 43 -3.32 -4.42 5.56
C ASP A 43 -3.57 -3.12 4.81
N LEU A 44 -2.69 -2.76 3.88
CA LEU A 44 -2.79 -1.53 3.10
C LEU A 44 -4.01 -1.52 2.17
N LEU A 45 -4.46 -2.69 1.71
CA LEU A 45 -5.71 -2.85 0.96
C LEU A 45 -6.91 -2.58 1.87
N LYS A 46 -6.93 -3.11 3.10
CA LYS A 46 -7.98 -2.84 4.09
C LYS A 46 -8.04 -1.36 4.47
N PHE A 47 -6.89 -0.69 4.52
CA PHE A 47 -6.81 0.76 4.77
C PHE A 47 -7.18 1.62 3.56
N GLY A 48 -7.40 1.02 2.38
CA GLY A 48 -7.69 1.76 1.15
C GLY A 48 -6.52 2.56 0.60
N ILE A 49 -5.28 2.23 1.02
CA ILE A 49 -4.06 2.87 0.53
C ILE A 49 -3.71 2.34 -0.86
N ILE A 50 -3.87 1.03 -1.07
CA ILE A 50 -3.67 0.36 -2.37
C ILE A 50 -5.00 -0.13 -2.95
N ASP A 51 -5.01 -0.42 -4.25
CA ASP A 51 -6.21 -0.84 -5.00
C ASP A 51 -6.29 -2.34 -5.24
N ASP A 52 -5.14 -3.02 -5.32
CA ASP A 52 -5.10 -4.45 -5.61
C ASP A 52 -3.76 -5.07 -5.19
N VAL A 53 -3.77 -6.39 -5.05
CA VAL A 53 -2.60 -7.19 -4.74
C VAL A 53 -2.31 -8.13 -5.92
N ILE A 54 -1.11 -8.00 -6.48
CA ILE A 54 -0.61 -8.83 -7.56
C ILE A 54 -0.04 -10.10 -6.92
N THR A 55 -0.65 -11.25 -7.24
CA THR A 55 -0.20 -12.54 -6.72
C THR A 55 1.17 -12.92 -7.26
N GLU A 56 1.95 -13.56 -6.41
CA GLU A 56 3.29 -14.08 -6.72
C GLU A 56 3.23 -15.61 -6.88
N PRO A 57 4.25 -16.22 -7.51
CA PRO A 57 4.35 -17.68 -7.56
C PRO A 57 4.64 -18.23 -6.16
N LEU A 58 4.34 -19.51 -5.95
CA LEU A 58 4.58 -20.18 -4.67
C LEU A 58 6.03 -20.02 -4.23
N GLY A 59 6.23 -19.41 -3.05
CA GLY A 59 7.55 -19.12 -2.47
C GLY A 59 8.16 -17.78 -2.92
N GLY A 60 7.42 -16.93 -3.62
CA GLY A 60 7.75 -15.53 -3.89
C GLY A 60 8.24 -15.25 -5.30
N ALA A 61 8.15 -13.98 -5.70
CA ALA A 61 8.42 -13.46 -7.04
C ALA A 61 9.73 -13.93 -7.66
N HIS A 62 10.78 -14.04 -6.83
CA HIS A 62 12.12 -14.42 -7.24
C HIS A 62 12.23 -15.87 -7.77
N ARG A 63 11.24 -16.73 -7.47
CA ARG A 63 11.24 -18.13 -7.91
C ARG A 63 10.79 -18.32 -9.35
N ASP A 64 9.95 -17.40 -9.84
CA ASP A 64 9.51 -17.38 -11.23
C ASP A 64 9.28 -15.93 -11.68
N HIS A 65 10.35 -15.33 -12.21
CA HIS A 65 10.32 -13.97 -12.75
C HIS A 65 9.39 -13.85 -13.96
N ALA A 66 9.29 -14.90 -14.77
CA ALA A 66 8.47 -14.89 -15.98
C ALA A 66 6.98 -14.85 -15.61
N PHE A 67 6.55 -15.70 -14.69
CA PHE A 67 5.20 -15.68 -14.14
C PHE A 67 4.89 -14.33 -13.47
N THR A 68 5.77 -13.84 -12.60
CA THR A 68 5.58 -12.55 -11.92
C THR A 68 5.44 -11.40 -12.94
N GLY A 69 6.28 -11.37 -13.97
CA GLY A 69 6.20 -10.37 -15.05
C GLY A 69 4.89 -10.46 -15.84
N MET A 70 4.40 -11.68 -16.12
CA MET A 70 3.09 -11.87 -16.74
C MET A 70 1.94 -11.35 -15.87
N GLN A 71 1.99 -11.62 -14.57
CA GLN A 71 0.99 -11.13 -13.61
C GLN A 71 0.98 -9.59 -13.58
N ILE A 72 2.14 -8.96 -13.41
CA ILE A 72 2.27 -7.49 -13.45
C ILE A 72 1.68 -6.94 -14.75
N ARG A 73 2.06 -7.49 -15.90
CA ARG A 73 1.53 -7.07 -17.21
C ARG A 73 0.01 -7.20 -17.28
N SER A 74 -0.54 -8.30 -16.80
CA SER A 74 -1.99 -8.55 -16.81
C SER A 74 -2.75 -7.48 -16.02
N PHE A 75 -2.32 -7.21 -14.78
CA PHE A 75 -2.92 -6.19 -13.92
C PHE A 75 -2.75 -4.79 -14.50
N MET A 76 -1.54 -4.44 -14.97
CA MET A 76 -1.29 -3.14 -15.60
C MET A 76 -2.21 -2.92 -16.80
N ARG A 77 -2.37 -3.90 -17.70
CA ARG A 77 -3.26 -3.77 -18.86
C ARG A 77 -4.72 -3.58 -18.44
N ARG A 78 -5.19 -4.34 -17.45
CA ARG A 78 -6.56 -4.22 -16.92
C ARG A 78 -6.82 -2.81 -16.40
N TYR A 79 -5.96 -2.31 -15.50
CA TYR A 79 -6.16 -1.00 -14.90
C TYR A 79 -5.94 0.13 -15.92
N LEU A 80 -4.91 0.04 -16.75
CA LEU A 80 -4.66 1.06 -17.77
C LEU A 80 -5.83 1.18 -18.77
N ALA A 81 -6.41 0.06 -19.21
CA ALA A 81 -7.57 0.06 -20.10
C ALA A 81 -8.81 0.76 -19.49
N THR A 82 -8.93 0.75 -18.15
CA THR A 82 -10.00 1.50 -17.46
C THR A 82 -9.65 2.97 -17.30
N ILE A 83 -8.42 3.28 -16.91
CA ILE A 83 -7.91 4.65 -16.69
C ILE A 83 -7.96 5.46 -17.99
N MET A 84 -7.55 4.86 -19.11
CA MET A 84 -7.51 5.53 -20.42
C MET A 84 -8.89 5.96 -20.94
N LYS A 85 -9.99 5.44 -20.38
CA LYS A 85 -11.35 5.85 -20.74
C LYS A 85 -11.84 7.07 -19.97
N ILE A 86 -11.08 7.54 -18.98
CA ILE A 86 -11.45 8.65 -18.11
C ILE A 86 -10.85 9.94 -18.66
N PRO A 87 -11.66 11.00 -18.88
CA PRO A 87 -11.16 12.32 -19.23
C PRO A 87 -10.12 12.84 -18.22
N VAL A 88 -9.12 13.58 -18.71
CA VAL A 88 -7.95 13.97 -17.91
C VAL A 88 -8.33 14.82 -16.69
N ASP A 89 -9.25 15.76 -16.86
CA ASP A 89 -9.81 16.60 -15.78
C ASP A 89 -10.41 15.72 -14.66
N ARG A 90 -11.23 14.74 -15.04
CA ARG A 90 -11.83 13.79 -14.08
C ARG A 90 -10.80 12.88 -13.43
N LEU A 91 -9.75 12.50 -14.14
CA LEU A 91 -8.69 11.66 -13.63
C LEU A 91 -7.87 12.37 -12.56
N VAL A 92 -7.60 13.67 -12.75
CA VAL A 92 -6.96 14.52 -11.73
C VAL A 92 -7.87 14.66 -10.49
N ASP A 93 -9.15 14.97 -10.68
CA ASP A 93 -10.12 15.08 -9.57
C ASP A 93 -10.19 13.79 -8.74
N GLN A 94 -10.30 12.64 -9.41
CA GLN A 94 -10.35 11.33 -8.74
C GLN A 94 -9.08 11.05 -7.95
N ARG A 95 -7.92 11.41 -8.49
CA ARG A 95 -6.63 11.23 -7.82
C ARG A 95 -6.54 12.07 -6.56
N LEU A 96 -6.92 13.35 -6.62
CA LEU A 96 -6.92 14.25 -5.47
C LEU A 96 -7.90 13.77 -4.39
N ALA A 97 -9.12 13.41 -4.80
CA ALA A 97 -10.13 12.89 -3.89
C ALA A 97 -9.69 11.60 -3.19
N ARG A 98 -8.99 10.70 -3.90
CA ARG A 98 -8.40 9.48 -3.32
C ARG A 98 -7.45 9.83 -2.18
N PHE A 99 -6.42 10.64 -2.45
CA PHE A 99 -5.41 10.91 -1.44
C PHE A 99 -5.95 11.70 -0.24
N ARG A 100 -6.92 12.61 -0.46
CA ARG A 100 -7.59 13.35 0.63
C ARG A 100 -8.43 12.47 1.56
N LYS A 101 -8.87 11.29 1.11
CA LYS A 101 -9.61 10.33 1.94
C LYS A 101 -8.70 9.47 2.82
N ILE A 102 -7.38 9.50 2.60
CA ILE A 102 -6.43 8.71 3.39
C ILE A 102 -6.19 9.44 4.72
N GLY A 103 -6.45 8.73 5.81
CA GLY A 103 -6.33 9.24 7.17
C GLY A 103 -7.69 9.27 7.88
N GLN A 104 -7.68 8.92 9.17
CA GLN A 104 -8.83 9.06 10.05
C GLN A 104 -8.39 9.91 11.23
N PHE A 105 -9.22 10.88 11.58
CA PHE A 105 -8.99 11.78 12.70
C PHE A 105 -10.34 12.06 13.37
N ASN A 106 -10.32 12.21 14.69
CA ASN A 106 -11.47 12.69 15.44
C ASN A 106 -11.31 14.20 15.58
N GLU A 107 -12.23 14.97 15.00
CA GLU A 107 -12.34 16.39 15.31
C GLU A 107 -13.07 16.53 16.65
N GLN A 108 -12.31 16.69 17.73
CA GLN A 108 -12.86 17.30 18.94
C GLN A 108 -12.94 18.80 18.69
N ALA A 109 -14.13 19.37 18.83
CA ALA A 109 -14.29 20.81 18.76
C ALA A 109 -13.49 21.45 19.90
N LEU A 110 -12.73 22.50 19.58
CA LEU A 110 -11.98 23.31 20.56
C LEU A 110 -12.84 23.88 21.70
N ALA A 111 -14.17 23.82 21.59
CA ALA A 111 -15.11 24.24 22.63
C ALA A 111 -15.28 23.22 23.78
N ASP A 112 -14.76 22.00 23.62
CA ASP A 112 -14.87 20.91 24.60
C ASP A 112 -13.58 20.69 25.44
N LEU A 113 -12.61 21.62 25.34
CA LEU A 113 -11.37 21.70 26.13
C LEU A 113 -11.41 22.91 27.09
#